data_AF-A0A2N5A408-F1
#
_entry.id   AF-A0A2N5A408-F1
#
_cell.length_a   1.000
_cell.length_b   1.000
_cell.length_c   1.000
_cell.angle_alpha   90.00
_cell.angle_beta   90.00
_cell.angle_gamma   90.00
#
_symmetry.space_group_name_H-M   'P 1'
#
loop_
_entity.id
_entity.type
_entity.pdbx_description
1 polymer ?
#
loop_
_entity_poly.entity_id
_entity_poly.type
_entity_poly.pdbx_seq_one_letter_code
_entity_poly.pdbx_strand_id
1 'polypeptide(L)'
;LQGRIDGDKLRQLADHLLDFSRFDEAFICGPAAMMDEAEAALRELGVAEKSIHLERFNTPGGNVKRAAGVQAEGRTVTIRQDGRDRLIALSAEDDSILDAALRQGADLPFACKGGVCATCKCKVLRGEVAMAANYSLEADELAAGYVLSCQSLPNSGDVVVDFDARGMA
;
A
#
# COMPACT_ATOMS: atom_id res chain seq x y z
N LEU A 1 -27.52 10.73 -10.69
CA LEU A 1 -26.42 9.75 -10.85
C LEU A 1 -27.02 8.40 -11.27
N GLN A 2 -27.65 8.32 -12.45
CA GLN A 2 -28.10 7.04 -13.00
C GLN A 2 -26.93 6.50 -13.84
N GLY A 3 -26.32 5.37 -13.44
CA GLY A 3 -25.23 4.74 -14.18
C GLY A 3 -23.90 4.55 -13.43
N ARG A 4 -23.83 4.86 -12.13
CA ARG A 4 -22.69 4.41 -11.29
C ARG A 4 -22.76 2.88 -11.16
N ILE A 5 -21.64 2.20 -11.41
CA ILE A 5 -21.52 0.74 -11.26
C ILE A 5 -20.99 0.44 -9.86
N ASP A 6 -21.83 0.68 -8.85
CA ASP A 6 -21.59 0.31 -7.46
C ASP A 6 -22.08 -1.12 -7.17
N GLY A 7 -21.91 -1.59 -5.93
CA GLY A 7 -22.27 -2.95 -5.54
C GLY A 7 -23.75 -3.27 -5.77
N ASP A 8 -24.64 -2.32 -5.52
CA ASP A 8 -26.08 -2.49 -5.76
C ASP A 8 -26.39 -2.61 -7.25
N LYS A 9 -25.70 -1.82 -8.09
CA LYS A 9 -25.88 -1.94 -9.53
C LYS A 9 -25.37 -3.28 -10.07
N LEU A 10 -24.26 -3.78 -9.57
CA LEU A 10 -23.74 -5.09 -9.94
C LEU A 10 -24.71 -6.21 -9.55
N ARG A 11 -25.29 -6.17 -8.35
CA ARG A 11 -26.32 -7.13 -7.93
C ARG A 11 -27.56 -7.08 -8.84
N GLN A 12 -28.03 -5.90 -9.22
CA GLN A 12 -29.12 -5.77 -10.19
C GLN A 12 -28.78 -6.34 -11.57
N LEU A 13 -27.54 -6.18 -12.03
CA LEU A 13 -27.08 -6.76 -13.29
C LEU A 13 -26.99 -8.29 -13.20
N ALA A 14 -26.59 -8.82 -12.05
CA ALA A 14 -26.52 -10.25 -11.80
C ALA A 14 -27.91 -10.91 -11.85
N ASP A 15 -28.91 -10.25 -11.27
CA ASP A 15 -30.29 -10.76 -11.21
C ASP A 15 -30.98 -10.84 -12.58
N HIS A 16 -30.49 -10.10 -13.57
CA HIS A 16 -31.25 -9.87 -14.81
C HIS A 16 -30.48 -10.13 -16.11
N LEU A 17 -29.15 -9.98 -16.12
CA LEU A 17 -28.40 -9.85 -17.38
C LEU A 17 -27.09 -10.64 -17.42
N LEU A 18 -26.36 -10.74 -16.30
CA LEU A 18 -24.98 -11.22 -16.29
C LEU A 18 -24.78 -12.32 -15.24
N ASP A 19 -24.04 -13.36 -15.59
CA ASP A 19 -23.54 -14.35 -14.63
C ASP A 19 -22.06 -14.05 -14.37
N PHE A 20 -21.78 -13.29 -13.30
CA PHE A 20 -20.43 -12.84 -12.98
C PHE A 20 -19.47 -13.98 -12.64
N SER A 21 -19.98 -15.14 -12.21
CA SER A 21 -19.14 -16.32 -11.91
C SER A 21 -18.41 -16.89 -13.14
N ARG A 22 -18.83 -16.47 -14.35
CA ARG A 22 -18.22 -16.89 -15.63
C ARG A 22 -17.14 -15.95 -16.14
N PHE A 23 -16.91 -14.82 -15.47
CA PHE A 23 -15.94 -13.83 -15.92
C PHE A 23 -14.54 -14.22 -15.46
N ASP A 24 -13.58 -14.19 -16.38
CA ASP A 24 -12.19 -14.53 -16.07
C ASP A 24 -11.47 -13.45 -15.27
N GLU A 25 -11.79 -12.18 -15.55
CA GLU A 25 -11.13 -11.00 -14.96
C GLU A 25 -12.11 -9.83 -14.80
N ALA A 26 -11.93 -9.03 -13.75
CA ALA A 26 -12.64 -7.80 -13.49
C ALA A 26 -11.67 -6.68 -13.13
N PHE A 27 -11.71 -5.57 -13.87
CA PHE A 27 -10.87 -4.40 -13.64
C PHE A 27 -11.73 -3.23 -13.17
N ILE A 28 -11.39 -2.69 -12.00
CA ILE A 28 -12.19 -1.66 -11.32
C ILE A 28 -11.32 -0.42 -11.11
N CYS A 29 -11.82 0.71 -11.59
CA CYS A 29 -11.23 2.03 -11.36
C CYS A 29 -12.36 3.04 -11.12
N GLY A 30 -12.17 3.96 -10.18
CA GLY A 30 -13.14 5.01 -9.90
C GLY A 30 -12.99 5.61 -8.50
N PRO A 31 -14.05 6.25 -7.98
CA PRO A 31 -14.08 6.75 -6.60
C PRO A 31 -13.96 5.60 -5.58
N ALA A 32 -13.16 5.79 -4.52
CA ALA A 32 -12.81 4.74 -3.56
C ALA A 32 -14.02 3.94 -3.04
N ALA A 33 -15.06 4.61 -2.53
CA ALA A 33 -16.25 3.94 -2.02
C ALA A 33 -16.94 3.05 -3.07
N MET A 34 -17.02 3.51 -4.32
CA MET A 34 -17.57 2.71 -5.42
C MET A 34 -16.70 1.49 -5.71
N MET A 35 -15.37 1.65 -5.70
CA MET A 35 -14.47 0.51 -5.95
C MET A 35 -14.58 -0.53 -4.84
N ASP A 36 -14.63 -0.10 -3.57
CA ASP A 36 -14.76 -0.98 -2.40
C ASP A 36 -16.10 -1.75 -2.44
N GLU A 37 -17.20 -1.06 -2.77
CA GLU A 37 -18.52 -1.67 -2.94
C GLU A 37 -18.57 -2.64 -4.12
N ALA A 38 -17.94 -2.28 -5.25
CA ALA A 38 -17.92 -3.10 -6.45
C ALA A 38 -17.09 -4.39 -6.24
N GLU A 39 -15.91 -4.27 -5.63
CA GLU A 39 -15.07 -5.41 -5.29
C GLU A 39 -15.80 -6.40 -4.38
N ALA A 40 -16.42 -5.89 -3.30
CA ALA A 40 -17.20 -6.73 -2.38
C ALA A 40 -18.33 -7.47 -3.11
N ALA A 41 -19.09 -6.77 -3.95
CA ALA A 41 -20.19 -7.36 -4.71
C ALA A 41 -19.70 -8.41 -5.71
N LEU A 42 -18.61 -8.18 -6.45
CA LEU A 42 -18.09 -9.18 -7.40
C LEU A 42 -17.62 -10.46 -6.70
N ARG A 43 -16.99 -10.33 -5.52
CA ARG A 43 -16.61 -11.50 -4.69
C ARG A 43 -17.84 -12.28 -4.26
N GLU A 44 -18.89 -11.60 -3.77
CA GLU A 44 -20.18 -12.22 -3.41
C GLU A 44 -20.85 -12.92 -4.60
N LEU A 45 -20.72 -12.35 -5.79
CA LEU A 45 -21.30 -12.85 -7.05
C LEU A 45 -20.44 -13.93 -7.74
N GLY A 46 -19.34 -14.36 -7.11
CA GLY A 46 -18.58 -15.54 -7.52
C GLY A 46 -17.35 -15.28 -8.39
N VAL A 47 -16.93 -14.02 -8.57
CA VAL A 47 -15.63 -13.73 -9.20
C VAL A 47 -14.51 -14.10 -8.23
N ALA A 48 -13.51 -14.82 -8.70
CA ALA A 48 -12.36 -15.20 -7.87
C ALA A 48 -11.58 -13.95 -7.42
N GLU A 49 -11.14 -13.90 -6.16
CA GLU A 49 -10.43 -12.74 -5.61
C GLU A 49 -9.19 -12.34 -6.43
N LYS A 50 -8.41 -13.33 -6.88
CA LYS A 50 -7.23 -13.12 -7.73
C LYS A 50 -7.54 -12.54 -9.11
N SER A 51 -8.81 -12.55 -9.52
CA SER A 51 -9.29 -12.06 -10.81
C SER A 51 -9.92 -10.67 -10.70
N ILE A 52 -9.91 -10.06 -9.51
CA ILE A 52 -10.44 -8.71 -9.28
C ILE A 52 -9.25 -7.77 -9.09
N HIS A 53 -9.10 -6.84 -10.02
CA HIS A 53 -7.99 -5.90 -10.08
C HIS A 53 -8.48 -4.49 -9.81
N LEU A 54 -7.90 -3.82 -8.83
CA LEU A 54 -8.25 -2.45 -8.46
C LEU A 54 -7.12 -1.49 -8.77
N GLU A 55 -7.43 -0.42 -9.50
CA GLU A 55 -6.51 0.68 -9.72
C GLU A 55 -6.96 1.92 -8.92
N ARG A 56 -6.20 2.26 -7.88
CA ARG A 56 -6.53 3.38 -6.98
C ARG A 56 -5.68 4.61 -7.32
N PHE A 57 -6.32 5.61 -7.95
CA PHE A 57 -5.67 6.89 -8.26
C PHE A 57 -5.54 7.84 -7.07
N ASN A 58 -6.46 7.74 -6.10
CA ASN A 58 -6.47 8.55 -4.88
C ASN A 58 -6.71 7.66 -3.66
N THR A 59 -6.04 7.97 -2.56
CA THR A 59 -6.35 7.39 -1.24
C THR A 59 -7.37 8.23 -0.50
N PRO A 60 -8.41 7.63 0.12
CA PRO A 60 -9.30 8.36 1.03
C PRO A 60 -8.47 9.06 2.11
N GLY A 61 -8.50 10.40 2.11
CA GLY A 61 -7.83 11.23 3.12
C GLY A 61 -6.46 11.78 2.74
N GLY A 62 -5.88 11.47 1.57
CA GLY A 62 -4.68 12.13 1.00
C GLY A 62 -3.38 12.10 1.84
N ASN A 63 -3.43 11.66 3.09
CA ASN A 63 -2.36 11.75 4.06
C ASN A 63 -1.83 10.36 4.41
N VAL A 64 -0.55 10.32 4.78
CA VAL A 64 0.09 9.15 5.40
C VAL A 64 -0.77 8.72 6.58
N LYS A 65 -1.26 7.48 6.58
CA LYS A 65 -1.86 6.91 7.79
C LYS A 65 -0.72 6.46 8.68
N ARG A 66 -0.66 6.95 9.91
CA ARG A 66 0.28 6.46 10.91
C ARG A 66 -0.13 5.05 11.33
N ALA A 67 0.81 4.10 11.38
CA ALA A 67 0.52 2.75 11.86
C ALA A 67 0.06 2.82 13.34
N ALA A 68 -1.17 2.39 13.61
CA ALA A 68 -1.78 2.51 14.93
C ALA A 68 -1.03 1.66 15.97
N GLY A 69 -0.81 2.21 17.16
CA GLY A 69 -0.18 1.49 18.29
C GLY A 69 1.35 1.36 18.21
N VAL A 70 2.01 1.95 17.22
CA VAL A 70 3.46 1.87 17.05
C VAL A 70 4.16 3.08 17.69
N GLN A 71 4.93 2.83 18.75
CA GLN A 71 5.77 3.84 19.40
C GLN A 71 7.12 3.94 18.70
N ALA A 72 7.19 4.77 17.66
CA ALA A 72 8.36 4.91 16.81
C ALA A 72 9.32 6.03 17.25
N GLU A 73 8.88 6.97 18.09
CA GLU A 73 9.68 8.09 18.55
C GLU A 73 10.95 7.60 19.28
N GLY A 74 12.08 8.22 18.97
CA GLY A 74 13.39 7.88 19.54
C GLY A 74 14.00 6.60 18.97
N ARG A 75 13.30 5.88 18.09
CA ARG A 75 13.87 4.75 17.34
C ARG A 75 14.71 5.27 16.18
N THR A 76 15.64 4.42 15.74
CA THR A 76 16.45 4.68 14.56
C THR A 76 16.24 3.58 13.53
N VAL A 77 16.36 3.97 12.27
CA VAL A 77 16.31 3.09 11.11
C VAL A 77 17.53 3.37 10.26
N THR A 78 18.23 2.31 9.86
CA THR A 78 19.30 2.42 8.86
C THR A 78 18.69 2.28 7.48
N ILE A 79 18.88 3.29 6.64
CA ILE A 79 18.44 3.29 5.25
C ILE A 79 19.66 3.09 4.35
N ARG A 80 19.61 2.05 3.52
CA ARG A 80 20.57 1.78 2.46
C ARG A 80 20.04 2.27 1.12
N GLN A 81 20.82 3.10 0.44
CA GLN A 81 20.52 3.62 -0.89
C GLN A 81 21.83 3.94 -1.61
N ASP A 82 21.95 3.56 -2.88
CA ASP A 82 23.15 3.70 -3.70
C ASP A 82 24.41 3.15 -3.00
N GLY A 83 24.25 2.03 -2.29
CA GLY A 83 25.32 1.38 -1.52
C GLY A 83 25.77 2.14 -0.28
N ARG A 84 25.07 3.18 0.15
CA ARG A 84 25.38 3.98 1.34
C ARG A 84 24.33 3.81 2.42
N ASP A 85 24.80 3.64 3.65
CA ASP A 85 23.94 3.55 4.82
C ASP A 85 23.82 4.91 5.51
N ARG A 86 22.59 5.30 5.84
CA ARG A 86 22.27 6.48 6.64
C ARG A 86 21.43 6.08 7.83
N LEU A 87 21.83 6.51 9.02
CA LEU A 87 21.04 6.33 10.23
C LEU A 87 20.03 7.48 10.36
N ILE A 88 18.75 7.15 10.40
CA ILE A 88 17.64 8.10 10.46
C ILE A 88 16.94 7.94 11.81
N ALA A 89 16.81 9.04 12.56
CA ALA A 89 16.08 9.06 13.83
C ALA A 89 14.62 9.48 13.63
N LEU A 90 13.67 8.73 14.20
CA LEU A 90 12.25 9.07 14.13
C LEU A 90 11.84 9.96 15.31
N SER A 91 11.11 11.02 15.01
CA SER A 91 10.49 11.93 15.99
C SER A 91 8.98 11.68 16.09
N ALA A 92 8.32 12.34 17.05
CA ALA A 92 6.87 12.31 17.16
C ALA A 92 6.15 12.85 15.91
N GLU A 93 6.80 13.71 15.12
CA GLU A 93 6.20 14.36 13.94
C GLU A 93 6.24 13.49 12.67
N ASP A 94 7.00 12.40 12.68
CA ASP A 94 7.14 11.51 11.53
C ASP A 94 6.06 10.45 11.53
N ASP A 95 5.22 10.44 10.48
CA ASP A 95 4.19 9.42 10.30
C ASP A 95 4.72 8.15 9.61
N SER A 96 5.92 8.21 9.04
CA SER A 96 6.57 7.10 8.35
C SER A 96 8.10 7.18 8.35
N ILE A 97 8.76 6.07 8.01
CA ILE A 97 10.21 5.99 7.76
C ILE A 97 10.62 6.98 6.66
N LEU A 98 9.82 7.11 5.60
CA LEU A 98 10.09 8.07 4.54
C LEU A 98 10.06 9.51 5.06
N ASP A 99 9.06 9.88 5.88
CA ASP A 99 8.96 11.24 6.41
C ASP A 99 10.16 11.61 7.27
N ALA A 100 10.58 10.70 8.16
CA ALA A 100 11.77 10.88 8.99
C ALA A 100 13.04 11.09 8.16
N ALA A 101 13.17 10.34 7.06
CA ALA A 101 14.31 10.42 6.17
C ALA A 101 14.32 11.72 5.36
N LEU A 102 13.18 12.12 4.78
CA LEU A 102 13.04 13.38 4.03
C LEU A 102 13.30 14.59 4.94
N ARG A 103 12.79 14.57 6.18
CA ARG A 103 13.04 15.62 7.18
C ARG A 103 14.53 15.79 7.50
N GLN A 104 15.29 14.69 7.43
CA GLN A 104 16.74 14.67 7.62
C GLN A 104 17.54 14.84 6.32
N GLY A 105 16.88 15.21 5.21
CA GLY A 105 17.51 15.55 3.94
C GLY A 105 17.93 14.36 3.09
N ALA A 106 17.39 13.16 3.35
CA ALA A 106 17.58 12.03 2.45
C ALA A 106 16.80 12.24 1.14
N ASP A 107 17.43 11.96 0.01
CA ASP A 107 16.81 12.01 -1.32
C ASP A 107 16.32 10.62 -1.73
N LEU A 108 15.19 10.19 -1.15
CA LEU A 108 14.61 8.87 -1.40
C LEU A 108 13.55 8.93 -2.51
N PRO A 109 13.36 7.87 -3.29
CA PRO A 109 12.31 7.83 -4.30
C PRO A 109 10.92 7.79 -3.64
N PHE A 110 10.03 8.73 -4.00
CA PHE A 110 8.62 8.73 -3.60
C PHE A 110 7.75 9.51 -4.59
N ALA A 111 6.42 9.28 -4.55
CA ALA A 111 5.45 10.05 -5.32
C ALA A 111 4.16 10.33 -4.54
N CYS A 112 3.37 9.29 -4.22
CA CYS A 112 2.02 9.49 -3.66
C CYS A 112 1.94 9.68 -2.14
N LYS A 113 2.88 9.09 -1.37
CA LYS A 113 2.80 8.94 0.10
C LYS A 113 1.51 8.30 0.65
N GLY A 114 0.65 7.73 -0.19
CA GLY A 114 -0.59 7.04 0.19
C GLY A 114 -0.53 5.51 0.09
N GLY A 115 0.59 4.95 -0.35
CA GLY A 115 0.74 3.51 -0.54
C GLY A 115 0.06 2.93 -1.78
N VAL A 116 -0.12 3.75 -2.84
CA VAL A 116 -0.75 3.36 -4.12
C VAL A 116 0.20 3.30 -5.32
N CYS A 117 1.40 3.88 -5.25
CA CYS A 117 2.30 4.01 -6.41
C CYS A 117 3.56 3.12 -6.36
N ALA A 118 3.82 2.42 -5.25
CA ALA A 118 5.05 1.65 -4.99
C ALA A 118 6.42 2.36 -5.20
N THR A 119 6.49 3.66 -5.51
CA THR A 119 7.77 4.37 -5.70
C THR A 119 8.65 4.36 -4.45
N CYS A 120 8.03 4.34 -3.26
CA CYS A 120 8.70 4.29 -1.96
C CYS A 120 9.06 2.87 -1.50
N LYS A 121 8.97 1.86 -2.40
CA LYS A 121 9.22 0.44 -2.11
C LYS A 121 10.67 0.23 -1.69
N CYS A 122 10.86 -0.47 -0.58
CA CYS A 122 12.16 -0.89 -0.07
C CYS A 122 12.04 -2.28 0.56
N LYS A 123 13.15 -2.97 0.74
CA LYS A 123 13.20 -4.28 1.40
C LYS A 123 13.67 -4.15 2.84
N VAL A 124 12.99 -4.81 3.78
CA VAL A 124 13.48 -4.94 5.16
C VAL A 124 14.58 -6.00 5.19
N LEU A 125 15.80 -5.60 5.54
CA LEU A 125 16.95 -6.51 5.69
C LEU A 125 17.11 -7.02 7.12
N ARG A 126 16.66 -6.21 8.10
CA ARG A 126 16.75 -6.53 9.53
C ARG A 126 15.64 -5.80 10.28
N GLY A 127 15.16 -6.43 11.35
CA GLY A 127 14.10 -5.89 12.20
C GLY A 127 12.72 -6.03 11.58
N GLU A 128 11.74 -5.37 12.18
CA GLU A 128 10.34 -5.43 11.78
C GLU A 128 9.78 -4.02 11.62
N VAL A 129 8.89 -3.86 10.64
CA VAL A 129 8.13 -2.62 10.44
C VAL A 129 6.64 -2.94 10.43
N ALA A 130 5.85 -1.98 10.87
CA ALA A 130 4.40 -2.01 10.77
C ALA A 130 3.95 -1.06 9.67
N MET A 131 3.19 -1.58 8.70
CA MET A 131 2.70 -0.82 7.57
C MET A 131 1.22 -0.45 7.77
N ALA A 132 0.89 0.82 7.61
CA ALA A 132 -0.45 1.34 7.86
C ALA A 132 -1.44 1.07 6.72
N ALA A 133 -0.96 1.07 5.49
CA ALA A 133 -1.75 0.75 4.31
C ALA A 133 -0.86 0.18 3.20
N ASN A 134 -1.44 -0.72 2.41
CA ASN A 134 -0.84 -1.26 1.20
C ASN A 134 -1.92 -1.45 0.14
N TYR A 135 -1.75 -0.78 -1.00
CA TYR A 135 -2.61 -0.93 -2.17
C TYR A 135 -1.79 -1.22 -3.44
N SER A 136 -0.49 -1.54 -3.31
CA SER A 136 0.41 -1.71 -4.45
C SER A 136 1.25 -2.98 -4.44
N LEU A 137 1.63 -3.46 -3.25
CA LEU A 137 2.48 -4.64 -3.14
C LEU A 137 1.63 -5.89 -3.09
N GLU A 138 2.00 -6.86 -3.91
CA GLU A 138 1.39 -8.18 -3.92
C GLU A 138 1.84 -9.04 -2.72
N ALA A 139 1.11 -10.12 -2.46
CA ALA A 139 1.39 -10.98 -1.30
C ALA A 139 2.78 -11.63 -1.33
N ASP A 140 3.29 -11.96 -2.51
CA ASP A 140 4.63 -12.53 -2.72
C ASP A 140 5.74 -11.48 -2.50
N GLU A 141 5.53 -10.23 -2.90
CA GLU A 141 6.42 -9.12 -2.60
C GLU A 141 6.50 -8.88 -1.07
N LEU A 142 5.36 -8.85 -0.38
CA LEU A 142 5.31 -8.74 1.07
C LEU A 142 6.05 -9.90 1.75
N ALA A 143 5.83 -11.14 1.28
CA ALA A 143 6.52 -12.33 1.79
C ALA A 143 8.03 -12.30 1.52
N ALA A 144 8.46 -11.66 0.44
CA ALA A 144 9.87 -11.43 0.13
C ALA A 144 10.51 -10.29 0.95
N GLY A 145 9.75 -9.65 1.84
CA GLY A 145 10.20 -8.60 2.76
C GLY A 145 10.12 -7.18 2.18
N TYR A 146 9.39 -6.98 1.08
CA TYR A 146 9.15 -5.64 0.54
C TYR A 146 8.07 -4.91 1.34
N VAL A 147 8.29 -3.62 1.55
CA VAL A 147 7.39 -2.71 2.27
C VAL A 147 7.37 -1.35 1.60
N LEU A 148 6.35 -0.55 1.90
CA LEU A 148 6.25 0.83 1.48
C LEU A 148 6.78 1.72 2.61
N SER A 149 7.98 2.29 2.44
CA SER A 149 8.62 3.14 3.47
C SER A 149 7.74 4.33 3.89
N CYS A 150 6.93 4.83 2.96
CA CYS A 150 5.99 5.92 3.16
C CYS A 150 4.73 5.56 3.94
N GLN A 151 4.51 4.27 4.23
CA GLN A 151 3.41 3.78 5.08
C GLN A 151 3.94 2.97 6.27
N SER A 152 5.26 2.91 6.47
CA SER A 152 5.89 2.01 7.44
C SER A 152 6.48 2.77 8.62
N LEU A 153 6.35 2.21 9.82
CA LEU A 153 7.06 2.63 11.03
C LEU A 153 7.83 1.43 11.63
N PRO A 154 9.01 1.65 12.24
CA PRO A 154 9.77 0.57 12.87
C PRO A 154 9.04 0.00 14.07
N ASN A 155 8.77 -1.30 14.05
CA ASN A 155 8.12 -2.04 15.14
C ASN A 155 9.14 -2.71 16.08
N SER A 156 10.39 -2.89 15.65
CA SER A 156 11.51 -3.36 16.48
C SER A 156 12.64 -2.31 16.60
N GLY A 157 13.65 -2.62 17.42
CA GLY A 157 14.96 -1.96 17.33
C GLY A 157 15.77 -2.46 16.12
N ASP A 158 16.83 -1.74 15.76
CA ASP A 158 17.81 -2.07 14.70
C ASP A 158 17.21 -2.39 13.32
N VAL A 159 16.20 -1.62 12.90
CA VAL A 159 15.59 -1.80 11.57
C VAL A 159 16.56 -1.32 10.49
N VAL A 160 16.75 -2.16 9.46
CA VAL A 160 17.52 -1.82 8.26
C VAL A 160 16.63 -2.00 7.04
N VAL A 161 16.48 -0.95 6.23
CA VAL A 161 15.75 -0.99 4.96
C VAL A 161 16.65 -0.68 3.79
N ASP A 162 16.43 -1.34 2.66
CA ASP A 162 17.25 -1.24 1.46
C ASP A 162 16.40 -0.83 0.24
N PHE A 163 16.72 0.32 -0.32
CA PHE A 163 16.10 0.87 -1.53
C PHE A 163 16.76 0.36 -2.82
N ASP A 164 17.94 -0.28 -2.74
CA ASP A 164 18.66 -0.84 -3.88
C ASP A 164 18.21 -2.28 -4.20
N ALA A 165 17.47 -2.91 -3.27
CA ALA A 165 16.96 -4.26 -3.40
C ALA A 165 15.98 -4.36 -4.57
N ARG A 166 16.47 -4.75 -5.75
CA ARG A 166 15.63 -4.95 -6.94
C ARG A 166 14.69 -6.14 -6.73
N GLY A 167 13.41 -5.85 -6.55
CA GLY A 167 12.33 -6.83 -6.68
C GLY A 167 12.14 -7.15 -8.16
N MET A 168 12.08 -8.43 -8.48
CA MET A 168 11.97 -8.97 -9.83
C MET A 168 10.82 -8.27 -10.58
N ALA A 169 11.15 -7.64 -11.72
CA ALA A 169 10.17 -7.17 -12.68
C ALA A 169 9.66 -8.35 -13.52
#